data_AF-A0A7C7QST2-F1
#
_entry.id   AF-A0A7C7QST2-F1
#
_cell.length_a   1.000
_cell.length_b   1.000
_cell.length_c   1.000
_cell.angle_alpha   90.00
_cell.angle_beta   90.00
_cell.angle_gamma   90.00
#
_symmetry.space_group_name_H-M   'P 1'
#
loop_
_entity.id
_entity.type
_entity.pdbx_description
1 polymer ?
#
loop_
_entity_poly.entity_id
_entity_poly.type
_entity_poly.pdbx_seq_one_letter_code
_entity_poly.pdbx_strand_id
1 'polypeptide(L)'
;MKWDDTKQARLDALRAAELAGTLDEAGRTDMMISKTLRDTIRALYGFRCGYCGVTETESGGKLDIDHFRPKSHGGTDTLDNLVYACVTCNRLKGDYWPAPEFVLF
;
A
#
# COMPACT_ATOMS: atom_id res chain seq x y z
N MET A 1 16.28 -4.34 -1.96
CA MET A 1 15.05 -5.13 -2.17
C MET A 1 14.52 -4.73 -3.53
N LYS A 2 14.45 -5.65 -4.50
CA LYS A 2 13.96 -5.33 -5.84
C LYS A 2 12.42 -5.25 -5.78
N TRP A 3 11.85 -4.29 -6.49
CA TRP A 3 10.39 -4.05 -6.55
C TRP A 3 9.58 -5.32 -6.89
N ASP A 4 10.16 -6.23 -7.68
CA ASP A 4 9.54 -7.50 -8.08
C ASP A 4 9.37 -8.49 -6.92
N ASP A 5 10.32 -8.54 -5.97
CA ASP A 5 10.26 -9.43 -4.80
C ASP A 5 9.13 -8.99 -3.83
N THR A 6 8.93 -7.67 -3.71
CA THR A 6 7.80 -7.08 -2.98
C THR A 6 6.45 -7.35 -3.63
N LYS A 7 6.39 -7.58 -4.94
CA LYS A 7 5.14 -7.80 -5.67
C LYS A 7 4.59 -9.21 -5.43
N GLN A 8 5.45 -10.23 -5.37
CA GLN A 8 5.02 -11.60 -5.04
C GLN A 8 4.57 -11.72 -3.57
N ALA A 9 5.34 -11.14 -2.64
CA ALA A 9 4.95 -11.08 -1.24
C ALA A 9 3.62 -10.32 -1.03
N ARG A 10 3.37 -9.27 -1.83
CA ARG A 10 2.10 -8.53 -1.85
C ARG A 10 0.95 -9.40 -2.35
N LEU A 11 1.13 -10.18 -3.41
CA LEU A 11 0.12 -11.10 -3.94
C LEU A 11 -0.20 -12.23 -2.96
N ASP A 12 0.81 -12.78 -2.30
CA ASP A 12 0.62 -13.86 -1.31
C ASP A 12 -0.10 -13.36 -0.06
N ALA A 13 0.20 -12.13 0.35
CA ALA A 13 -0.49 -11.47 1.45
C ALA A 13 -1.91 -11.02 1.13
N LEU A 14 -2.15 -10.58 -0.10
CA LEU A 14 -3.49 -10.32 -0.62
C LEU A 14 -4.36 -11.58 -0.48
N ARG A 15 -3.85 -12.73 -0.95
CA ARG A 15 -4.52 -14.02 -0.80
C ARG A 15 -4.72 -14.41 0.67
N ALA A 16 -3.74 -14.16 1.53
CA ALA A 16 -3.86 -14.45 2.96
C ALA A 16 -4.91 -13.56 3.65
N ALA A 17 -5.00 -12.27 3.29
CA ALA A 17 -5.98 -11.34 3.84
C ALA A 17 -7.41 -11.62 3.36
N GLU A 18 -7.55 -12.10 2.12
CA GLU A 18 -8.80 -12.61 1.55
C GLU A 18 -9.27 -13.87 2.30
N LEU A 19 -8.37 -14.84 2.50
CA LEU A 19 -8.65 -16.05 3.31
C LEU A 19 -9.02 -15.75 4.77
N ALA A 20 -8.47 -14.66 5.33
CA ALA A 20 -8.77 -14.23 6.69
C ALA A 20 -10.14 -13.50 6.84
N GLY A 21 -10.88 -13.29 5.75
CA GLY A 21 -12.22 -12.69 5.77
C GLY A 21 -12.23 -11.19 6.15
N THR A 22 -11.12 -10.48 5.91
CA THR A 22 -10.98 -9.05 6.24
C THR A 22 -11.29 -8.12 5.05
N LEU A 23 -11.66 -8.69 3.90
CA LEU A 23 -12.00 -8.01 2.65
C LEU A 23 -13.43 -8.40 2.25
N ASP A 24 -14.18 -7.48 1.64
CA ASP A 24 -15.45 -7.84 0.98
C ASP A 24 -15.20 -8.66 -0.30
N GLU A 25 -16.26 -9.19 -0.93
CA GLU A 25 -16.18 -9.99 -2.17
C GLU A 25 -15.53 -9.24 -3.37
N ALA A 26 -15.31 -7.92 -3.23
CA ALA A 26 -14.64 -7.06 -4.20
C ALA A 26 -13.24 -6.59 -3.73
N GLY A 27 -12.71 -7.12 -2.62
CA GLY A 27 -11.39 -6.78 -2.08
C GLY A 27 -11.32 -5.44 -1.34
N ARG A 28 -12.44 -4.79 -1.06
CA ARG A 28 -12.51 -3.44 -0.48
C ARG A 28 -12.56 -3.51 1.04
N THR A 29 -11.87 -2.58 1.70
CA THR A 29 -12.01 -2.34 3.14
C THR A 29 -12.87 -1.12 3.40
N ASP A 30 -13.49 -1.09 4.59
CA ASP A 30 -14.33 0.00 5.11
C ASP A 30 -13.72 1.42 4.89
N MET A 31 -14.59 2.44 4.88
CA MET A 31 -14.28 3.87 4.73
C MET A 31 -13.16 4.35 5.69
N MET A 32 -12.93 3.60 6.78
CA MET A 32 -11.74 3.66 7.62
C MET A 32 -10.81 2.46 7.38
N ILE A 33 -9.53 2.75 7.09
CA ILE A 33 -8.46 1.75 7.17
C ILE A 33 -8.40 1.24 8.61
N SER A 34 -8.88 0.02 8.84
CA SER A 34 -8.91 -0.58 10.17
C SER A 34 -7.48 -0.74 10.74
N LYS A 35 -7.37 -0.80 12.07
CA LYS A 35 -6.08 -1.05 12.73
C LYS A 35 -5.45 -2.36 12.24
N THR A 36 -6.26 -3.41 12.08
CA THR A 36 -5.82 -4.71 11.57
C THR A 36 -5.28 -4.59 10.16
N LEU A 37 -5.99 -3.91 9.26
CA LEU A 37 -5.53 -3.67 7.89
C LEU A 37 -4.22 -2.89 7.87
N ARG A 38 -4.11 -1.86 8.71
CA ARG A 38 -2.88 -1.06 8.82
C ARG A 38 -1.70 -1.90 9.27
N ASP A 39 -1.88 -2.73 10.29
CA ASP A 39 -0.81 -3.61 10.78
C ASP A 39 -0.44 -4.69 9.76
N THR A 40 -1.39 -5.21 8.99
CA THR A 40 -1.13 -6.07 7.83
C THR A 40 -0.25 -5.35 6.81
N ILE A 41 -0.67 -4.18 6.32
CA ILE A 41 0.09 -3.40 5.32
C ILE A 41 1.52 -3.09 5.82
N ARG A 42 1.67 -2.70 7.09
CA ARG A 42 2.98 -2.48 7.71
C ARG A 42 3.90 -3.70 7.59
N ALA A 43 3.38 -4.88 7.91
CA ALA A 43 4.12 -6.13 7.83
C ALA A 43 4.49 -6.49 6.38
N LEU A 44 3.60 -6.26 5.42
CA LEU A 44 3.85 -6.56 4.00
C LEU A 44 4.99 -5.76 3.40
N TYR A 45 5.13 -4.51 3.83
CA TYR A 45 6.22 -3.66 3.43
C TYR A 45 7.48 -3.85 4.29
N GLY A 46 7.51 -4.84 5.18
CA GLY A 46 8.65 -5.09 6.07
C GLY A 46 9.01 -3.87 6.93
N PHE A 47 7.99 -3.11 7.36
CA PHE A 47 8.14 -1.87 8.13
C PHE A 47 8.99 -0.79 7.43
N ARG A 48 8.93 -0.75 6.10
CA ARG A 48 9.68 0.18 5.24
C ARG A 48 8.75 0.92 4.29
N CYS A 49 9.17 2.11 3.86
CA CYS A 49 8.47 2.86 2.82
C CYS A 49 8.53 2.09 1.50
N GLY A 50 7.37 1.86 0.87
CA GLY A 50 7.24 1.24 -0.44
C GLY A 50 7.87 2.03 -1.58
N TYR A 51 8.12 3.32 -1.40
CA TYR A 51 8.72 4.19 -2.42
C TYR A 51 10.24 4.28 -2.29
N CYS A 52 10.77 4.53 -1.09
CA CYS A 52 12.21 4.79 -0.89
C CYS A 52 12.92 3.77 0.01
N GLY A 53 12.20 2.84 0.64
CA GLY A 53 12.77 1.80 1.50
C GLY A 53 13.16 2.24 2.91
N VAL A 54 12.98 3.52 3.28
CA VAL A 54 13.27 4.02 4.63
C VAL A 54 12.44 3.28 5.68
N THR A 55 13.05 2.88 6.78
CA THR A 55 12.38 2.16 7.89
C THR A 55 11.56 3.09 8.77
N GLU A 56 10.66 2.52 9.57
CA GLU A 56 10.01 3.22 10.69
C GLU A 56 11.07 3.84 11.63
N THR A 57 12.14 3.11 11.96
CA THR A 57 13.20 3.60 12.85
C THR A 57 13.91 4.82 12.28
N GLU A 58 14.27 4.79 11.00
CA GLU A 58 14.91 5.93 10.31
C GLU A 58 13.95 7.12 10.15
N SER A 59 12.64 6.87 10.06
CA SER A 59 11.62 7.93 9.96
C SER A 59 11.14 8.44 11.32
N GLY A 60 11.59 7.84 12.43
CA GLY A 60 11.18 8.20 13.79
C GLY A 60 9.80 7.68 14.22
N GLY A 61 9.21 6.72 13.50
CA GLY A 61 7.93 6.11 13.88
C GLY A 61 7.18 5.45 12.72
N LYS A 62 5.90 5.16 12.97
CA LYS A 62 5.01 4.58 11.95
C LYS A 62 4.84 5.55 10.78
N LEU A 63 4.89 5.00 9.58
CA LEU A 63 4.59 5.67 8.32
C LEU A 63 3.07 5.71 8.02
N ASP A 64 2.72 6.44 6.97
CA ASP A 64 1.35 6.58 6.49
C ASP A 64 0.97 5.48 5.51
N ILE A 65 -0.34 5.33 5.28
CA ILE A 65 -0.86 4.53 4.17
C ILE A 65 -1.29 5.50 3.09
N ASP A 66 -0.65 5.40 1.95
CA ASP A 66 -0.92 6.15 0.73
C ASP A 66 -1.72 5.29 -0.25
N HIS A 67 -2.47 5.95 -1.12
CA HIS A 67 -3.15 5.34 -2.25
C HIS A 67 -2.29 5.53 -3.49
N PHE A 68 -1.78 4.44 -4.06
CA PHE A 68 -0.96 4.47 -5.28
C PHE A 68 -1.65 5.27 -6.38
N ARG A 69 -2.88 4.88 -6.75
CA ARG A 69 -3.84 5.75 -7.46
C ARG A 69 -4.58 6.60 -6.41
N PRO A 70 -4.48 7.94 -6.43
CA PRO A 70 -5.15 8.81 -5.46
C PRO A 70 -6.67 8.65 -5.48
N LYS A 71 -7.33 8.88 -4.33
CA LYS A 71 -8.80 8.88 -4.24
C LYS A 71 -9.47 9.89 -5.17
N SER A 72 -8.87 11.07 -5.36
CA SER A 72 -9.36 12.10 -6.29
C SER A 72 -9.44 11.60 -7.74
N HIS A 73 -8.64 10.59 -8.08
CA HIS A 73 -8.62 9.97 -9.39
C HIS A 73 -9.34 8.62 -9.42
N GLY A 74 -10.11 8.25 -8.38
CA GLY A 74 -10.85 6.97 -8.31
C GLY A 74 -10.03 5.80 -7.74
N GLY A 75 -8.99 6.07 -6.96
CA GLY A 75 -8.29 5.06 -6.18
C GLY A 75 -9.17 4.36 -5.14
N THR A 76 -9.00 3.06 -5.01
CA THR A 76 -9.72 2.19 -4.08
C THR A 76 -8.96 2.00 -2.77
N ASP A 77 -9.66 1.63 -1.69
CA ASP A 77 -9.05 1.19 -0.42
C ASP A 77 -8.64 -0.30 -0.45
N THR A 78 -8.46 -0.86 -1.64
CA THR A 78 -8.05 -2.25 -1.85
C THR A 78 -6.55 -2.39 -1.62
N LEU A 79 -6.12 -3.52 -1.05
CA LEU A 79 -4.72 -3.75 -0.68
C LEU A 79 -3.73 -3.58 -1.86
N ASP A 80 -4.15 -3.83 -3.10
CA ASP A 80 -3.36 -3.62 -4.32
C ASP A 80 -3.14 -2.14 -4.66
N ASN A 81 -3.96 -1.23 -4.13
CA ASN A 81 -3.80 0.21 -4.27
C ASN A 81 -3.19 0.89 -3.03
N LEU A 82 -3.05 0.18 -1.90
CA LEU A 82 -2.48 0.75 -0.67
C LEU A 82 -0.96 0.55 -0.58
N VAL A 83 -0.24 1.63 -0.22
CA VAL A 83 1.22 1.68 -0.09
C VAL A 83 1.61 2.19 1.29
N TYR A 84 2.52 1.49 1.97
CA TYR A 84 3.09 2.02 3.20
C TYR A 84 4.15 3.08 2.85
N ALA A 85 3.93 4.35 3.19
CA ALA A 85 4.73 5.45 2.67
C ALA A 85 5.16 6.43 3.77
N CYS A 86 6.44 6.80 3.78
CA CYS A 86 6.91 7.87 4.67
C CYS A 86 6.30 9.21 4.26
N VAL A 87 6.20 10.14 5.23
CA VAL A 87 5.59 11.45 5.03
C VAL A 87 6.21 12.20 3.85
N THR A 88 7.53 12.13 3.68
CA THR A 88 8.25 12.79 2.58
C THR A 88 7.84 12.26 1.22
N CYS A 89 7.86 10.93 1.01
CA CYS A 89 7.46 10.33 -0.26
C CYS A 89 5.98 10.52 -0.54
N ASN A 90 5.13 10.36 0.47
CA ASN A 90 3.69 10.55 0.35
C ASN A 90 3.36 11.97 -0.11
N ARG A 91 3.99 12.99 0.50
CA ARG A 91 3.84 14.40 0.09
C ARG A 91 4.42 14.69 -1.29
N LEU A 92 5.59 14.12 -1.62
CA LEU A 92 6.23 14.31 -2.92
C LEU A 92 5.37 13.73 -4.05
N LYS A 93 4.77 12.55 -3.84
CA LYS A 93 3.84 11.94 -4.78
C LYS A 93 2.59 12.80 -4.96
N GLY A 94 1.97 13.23 -3.85
CA GLY A 94 0.72 13.98 -3.92
C GLY A 94 -0.35 13.22 -4.70
N ASP A 95 -0.92 13.88 -5.71
CA ASP A 95 -1.91 13.32 -6.63
C ASP A 95 -1.31 12.71 -7.91
N TYR A 96 0.03 12.67 -8.02
CA TYR A 96 0.70 12.01 -9.13
C TYR A 96 0.53 10.49 -9.05
N TRP A 97 0.09 9.90 -10.16
CA TRP A 97 0.13 8.46 -10.38
C TRP A 97 0.33 8.20 -11.88
N PRO A 98 1.13 7.20 -12.28
CA PRO A 98 1.28 6.85 -13.67
C PRO A 98 -0.04 6.24 -14.18
N ALA A 99 -0.82 7.01 -14.92
CA ALA A 99 -2.05 6.54 -15.56
C ALA A 99 -1.76 5.29 -16.42
N PRO A 100 -2.70 4.32 -16.48
CA PRO A 100 -2.47 3.00 -17.10
C PRO A 100 -2.11 3.05 -18.59
N GLU A 101 -2.21 4.19 -19.28
CA GLU A 101 -1.76 4.32 -20.66
C GLU A 101 -0.23 4.14 -20.83
N PHE A 102 0.53 4.07 -19.74
CA PHE A 102 1.98 3.86 -19.75
C PHE A 102 2.46 2.62 -18.98
N VAL A 103 1.61 1.61 -18.79
CA VAL A 103 2.05 0.30 -18.27
C VAL A 103 1.68 -0.80 -19.26
N LEU A 104 2.16 -0.67 -20.49
CA LEU A 104 2.33 -1.80 -21.40
C LEU A 104 3.63 -2.52 -21.00
N PHE A 105 3.50 -3.56 -20.18
CA PHE A 105 4.49 -4.64 -20.08
C PHE A 105 3.81 -5.93 -20.51
#